data_AF-A0A3B1DZ55-F1
#
_entry.id   AF-A0A3B1DZ55-F1
#
_cell.length_a   1.000
_cell.length_b   1.000
_cell.length_c   1.000
_cell.angle_alpha   90.00
_cell.angle_beta   90.00
_cell.angle_gamma   90.00
#
_symmetry.space_group_name_H-M   'P 1'
#
loop_
_entity.id
_entity.type
_entity.pdbx_description
1 polymer ?
#
loop_
_entity_poly.entity_id
_entity_poly.type
_entity_poly.pdbx_seq_one_letter_code
_entity_poly.pdbx_strand_id
1 'polypeptide(L)'
;RKISGMGIIVSMGHSDATYAEAERGFHSGARGITHLFNAMRGIHHREPGIAGFGLLNQDVYIELIADPFHLHERTIELIFKVKNPERIIIVSDSVKQTRTSSKSQGITEGDGRLSGGGMTVIESSRRLAGMGFDEEVVMRCVTENPERYLHY
;
A
#
# COMPACT_ATOMS: atom_id res chain seq x y z
N ARG A 1 6.59 -20.05 -8.07
CA ARG A 1 7.26 -19.27 -9.14
C ARG A 1 6.68 -19.45 -10.56
N LYS A 2 5.56 -20.16 -10.81
CA LYS A 2 5.01 -20.30 -12.18
C LYS A 2 4.62 -18.94 -12.80
N ILE A 3 3.82 -18.15 -12.10
CA ILE A 3 3.35 -16.83 -12.57
C ILE A 3 4.50 -15.82 -12.69
N SER A 4 5.34 -15.72 -11.66
CA SER A 4 6.51 -14.83 -11.69
C SER A 4 7.50 -15.22 -12.80
N GLY A 5 7.63 -16.51 -13.13
CA GLY A 5 8.47 -16.97 -14.24
C GLY A 5 7.98 -16.55 -15.62
N MET A 6 6.75 -16.05 -15.73
CA MET A 6 6.18 -15.48 -16.95
C MET A 6 6.40 -13.98 -17.07
N GLY A 7 7.16 -13.35 -16.15
CA GLY A 7 7.32 -11.90 -16.10
C GLY A 7 6.11 -11.15 -15.52
N ILE A 8 5.17 -11.87 -14.88
CA ILE A 8 4.01 -11.27 -14.21
C ILE A 8 4.36 -11.04 -12.74
N ILE A 9 4.21 -9.80 -12.29
CA ILE A 9 4.46 -9.45 -10.90
C ILE A 9 3.31 -9.96 -10.02
N VAL A 10 3.67 -10.67 -8.96
CA VAL A 10 2.72 -11.21 -7.99
C VAL A 10 2.72 -10.31 -6.76
N SER A 11 1.54 -9.79 -6.41
CA SER A 11 1.30 -9.04 -5.19
C SER A 11 0.45 -9.84 -4.20
N MET A 12 0.79 -9.75 -2.91
CA MET A 12 0.05 -10.39 -1.82
C MET A 12 -0.98 -9.40 -1.25
N GLY A 13 -2.24 -9.81 -1.14
CA GLY A 13 -3.31 -8.98 -0.60
C GLY A 13 -4.58 -9.80 -0.41
N HIS A 14 -5.62 -9.22 0.20
CA HIS A 14 -6.89 -9.92 0.45
C HIS A 14 -6.70 -11.29 1.11
N SER A 15 -5.82 -11.34 2.11
CA SER A 15 -5.31 -12.59 2.65
C SER A 15 -5.15 -12.52 4.16
N ASP A 16 -5.53 -13.63 4.80
CA ASP A 16 -5.32 -13.88 6.22
C ASP A 16 -4.01 -14.69 6.44
N ALA A 17 -2.92 -14.36 5.75
CA ALA A 17 -1.67 -15.10 5.89
C ALA A 17 -0.86 -14.64 7.12
N THR A 18 -0.22 -15.61 7.79
CA THR A 18 0.83 -15.39 8.81
C THR A 18 2.06 -14.73 8.22
N TYR A 19 2.92 -14.17 9.08
CA TYR A 19 4.22 -13.64 8.69
C TYR A 19 5.04 -14.69 7.94
N ALA A 20 5.10 -15.92 8.46
CA ALA A 20 5.85 -17.01 7.84
C ALA A 20 5.28 -17.41 6.47
N GLU A 21 3.97 -17.31 6.27
CA GLU A 21 3.34 -17.53 4.96
C GLU A 21 3.67 -16.41 3.97
N ALA A 22 3.63 -15.15 4.42
CA ALA A 22 4.03 -14.00 3.60
C ALA A 22 5.50 -14.12 3.14
N GLU A 23 6.38 -14.51 4.05
CA GLU A 23 7.79 -14.77 3.74
C GLU A 23 7.97 -15.90 2.72
N ARG A 24 7.23 -17.01 2.86
CA ARG A 24 7.21 -18.08 1.85
C ARG A 24 6.69 -17.59 0.51
N GLY A 25 5.67 -16.73 0.50
CA GLY A 25 5.14 -16.08 -0.71
C GLY A 25 6.20 -15.24 -1.43
N PHE A 26 6.93 -14.41 -0.69
CA PHE A 26 8.05 -13.62 -1.20
C PHE A 26 9.15 -14.50 -1.81
N HIS A 27 9.60 -15.54 -1.10
CA HIS A 27 10.58 -16.50 -1.61
C HIS A 27 10.06 -17.30 -2.82
N SER A 28 8.74 -17.43 -2.94
CA SER A 28 8.06 -18.08 -4.07
C SER A 28 7.84 -17.17 -5.28
N GLY A 29 8.31 -15.92 -5.23
CA GLY A 29 8.33 -14.98 -6.34
C GLY A 29 7.42 -13.77 -6.20
N ALA A 30 6.69 -13.61 -5.09
CA ALA A 30 5.93 -12.38 -4.85
C ALA A 30 6.87 -11.19 -4.61
N ARG A 31 6.47 -10.02 -5.10
CA ARG A 31 7.27 -8.77 -5.03
C ARG A 31 6.51 -7.58 -4.49
N GLY A 32 5.19 -7.64 -4.41
CA GLY A 32 4.36 -6.57 -3.86
C GLY A 32 3.47 -7.05 -2.72
N ILE A 33 2.97 -6.08 -1.96
CA ILE A 33 1.83 -6.21 -1.07
C ILE A 33 0.82 -5.14 -1.45
N THR A 34 -0.40 -5.58 -1.78
CA THR A 34 -1.48 -4.71 -2.22
C THR A 34 -2.09 -4.00 -1.02
N HIS A 35 -2.33 -2.68 -1.18
CA HIS A 35 -2.96 -1.75 -0.23
C HIS A 35 -2.76 -2.08 1.26
N LEU A 36 -1.50 -2.05 1.73
CA LEU A 36 -1.06 -2.44 3.07
C LEU A 36 -2.05 -2.02 4.17
N PHE A 37 -2.33 -2.95 5.10
CA PHE A 37 -3.35 -2.90 6.17
C PHE A 37 -4.80 -3.15 5.74
N ASN A 38 -5.17 -2.98 4.48
CA ASN A 38 -6.54 -3.14 4.02
C ASN A 38 -6.81 -4.60 3.60
N ALA A 39 -7.97 -5.13 3.99
CA ALA A 39 -8.40 -6.51 3.69
C ALA A 39 -7.34 -7.60 4.01
N MET A 40 -6.61 -7.42 5.10
CA MET A 40 -5.65 -8.39 5.64
C MET A 40 -5.77 -8.42 7.16
N ARG A 41 -5.20 -9.44 7.81
CA ARG A 41 -5.15 -9.44 9.28
C ARG A 41 -4.41 -8.23 9.83
N GLY A 42 -4.87 -7.76 10.99
CA GLY A 42 -4.17 -6.73 11.75
C GLY A 42 -2.84 -7.23 12.31
N ILE A 43 -1.98 -6.30 12.70
CA ILE A 43 -0.71 -6.62 13.37
C ILE A 43 -1.00 -7.05 14.81
N HIS A 44 -0.58 -8.26 15.17
CA HIS A 44 -0.56 -8.73 16.54
C HIS A 44 0.88 -8.95 17.01
N HIS A 45 1.20 -8.63 18.27
CA HIS A 45 2.59 -8.67 18.78
C HIS A 45 3.27 -10.06 18.71
N ARG A 46 2.49 -11.15 18.68
CA ARG A 46 2.99 -12.53 18.47
C ARG A 46 2.87 -13.03 17.04
N GLU A 47 2.11 -12.36 16.20
CA GLU A 47 1.85 -12.77 14.82
C GLU A 47 1.55 -11.52 13.98
N PRO A 48 2.59 -10.89 13.40
CA PRO A 48 2.43 -9.62 12.69
C PRO A 48 1.74 -9.73 11.32
N GLY A 49 1.59 -10.95 10.78
CA GLY A 49 0.96 -11.19 9.48
C GLY A 49 1.68 -10.55 8.29
N ILE A 50 0.96 -10.44 7.16
CA ILE A 50 1.45 -9.78 5.93
C ILE A 50 1.84 -8.33 6.21
N ALA A 51 1.06 -7.59 7.00
CA ALA A 51 1.34 -6.18 7.27
C ALA A 51 2.70 -5.99 7.97
N GLY A 52 2.98 -6.79 9.01
CA GLY A 52 4.28 -6.76 9.67
C GLY A 52 5.42 -7.23 8.77
N PHE A 53 5.22 -8.26 7.95
CA PHE A 53 6.19 -8.69 6.94
C PHE A 53 6.51 -7.56 5.95
N GLY A 54 5.48 -6.88 5.44
CA GLY A 54 5.61 -5.78 4.49
C GLY A 54 6.38 -4.58 5.03
N LEU A 55 6.18 -4.24 6.32
CA LEU A 55 6.92 -3.16 6.98
C LEU A 55 8.40 -3.52 7.19
N LEU A 56 8.69 -4.75 7.64
CA LEU A 56 10.03 -5.16 8.06
C LEU A 56 10.93 -5.59 6.90
N ASN A 57 10.37 -6.24 5.87
CA ASN A 57 11.14 -6.67 4.71
C ASN A 57 11.47 -5.45 3.82
N GLN A 58 12.74 -5.11 3.65
CA GLN A 58 13.18 -3.91 2.94
C GLN A 58 13.23 -4.05 1.41
N ASP A 59 12.93 -5.25 0.88
CA ASP A 59 13.02 -5.58 -0.54
C ASP A 59 11.66 -5.67 -1.24
N VAL A 60 10.61 -6.09 -0.53
CA VAL A 60 9.24 -6.17 -1.06
C VAL A 60 8.63 -4.79 -1.24
N TYR A 61 7.88 -4.54 -2.31
CA TYR A 61 7.11 -3.31 -2.47
C TYR A 61 5.83 -3.35 -1.64
N ILE A 62 5.38 -2.20 -1.16
CA ILE A 62 4.07 -2.02 -0.52
C ILE A 62 3.28 -0.93 -1.26
N GLU A 63 2.01 -1.18 -1.50
CA GLU A 63 1.07 -0.18 -2.00
C GLU A 63 0.33 0.47 -0.83
N LEU A 64 0.17 1.79 -0.86
CA LEU A 64 -0.54 2.56 0.16
C LEU A 64 -1.65 3.40 -0.47
N ILE A 65 -2.86 3.31 0.07
CA ILE A 65 -3.93 4.27 -0.17
C ILE A 65 -3.77 5.38 0.87
N ALA A 66 -3.07 6.46 0.49
CA ALA A 66 -2.67 7.53 1.41
C ALA A 66 -3.77 8.59 1.63
N ASP A 67 -5.03 8.15 1.73
CA ASP A 67 -6.17 8.98 2.08
C ASP A 67 -6.43 8.94 3.61
N PRO A 68 -7.25 9.84 4.18
CA PRO A 68 -7.54 9.84 5.61
C PRO A 68 -8.60 8.80 6.02
N PHE A 69 -9.07 7.95 5.09
CA PHE A 69 -10.17 7.01 5.30
C PHE A 69 -9.67 5.58 5.48
N HIS A 70 -8.70 5.16 4.67
CA HIS A 70 -8.06 3.86 4.73
C HIS A 70 -6.99 3.79 5.83
N LEU A 71 -6.24 4.89 6.02
CA LEU A 71 -5.14 4.93 6.98
C LEU A 71 -5.20 6.16 7.87
N HIS A 72 -5.04 5.94 9.17
CA HIS A 72 -4.78 7.01 10.12
C HIS A 72 -3.42 7.66 9.81
N GLU A 73 -3.29 8.98 9.97
CA GLU A 73 -2.03 9.74 9.76
C GLU A 73 -0.80 9.11 10.45
N ARG A 74 -0.93 8.65 11.70
CA ARG A 74 0.14 8.00 12.46
C ARG A 74 0.52 6.63 11.92
N THR A 75 -0.39 5.93 11.25
CA THR A 75 -0.06 4.70 10.52
C THR A 75 0.80 5.01 9.30
N ILE A 76 0.47 6.07 8.56
CA ILE A 76 1.31 6.54 7.44
C ILE A 76 2.69 6.95 7.95
N GLU A 77 2.76 7.74 9.03
CA GLU A 77 4.01 8.12 9.67
C GLU A 77 4.85 6.89 10.08
N LEU A 78 4.22 5.89 10.69
CA LEU A 78 4.87 4.62 11.04
C LEU A 78 5.47 3.93 9.80
N ILE A 79 4.71 3.84 8.70
CA ILE A 79 5.17 3.21 7.47
C ILE A 79 6.43 3.92 6.95
N PHE A 80 6.39 5.24 6.78
CA PHE A 80 7.53 6.01 6.26
C PHE A 80 8.75 6.01 7.18
N LYS A 81 8.57 5.75 8.48
CA LYS A 81 9.69 5.59 9.43
C LYS A 81 10.38 4.23 9.37
N VAL A 82 9.64 3.17 9.03
CA VAL A 82 10.13 1.79 9.12
C VAL A 82 10.49 1.21 7.76
N LYS A 83 9.72 1.55 6.74
CA LYS A 83 9.86 1.00 5.40
C LYS A 83 10.88 1.79 4.58
N ASN A 84 11.70 1.09 3.82
CA ASN A 84 12.50 1.66 2.74
C ASN A 84 11.61 2.50 1.80
N PRO A 85 11.82 3.83 1.71
CA PRO A 85 11.00 4.69 0.86
C PRO A 85 11.03 4.32 -0.62
N GLU A 86 12.10 3.69 -1.12
CA GLU A 86 12.24 3.22 -2.51
C GLU A 86 11.40 1.95 -2.82
N ARG A 87 10.62 1.49 -1.84
CA ARG A 87 9.71 0.33 -1.91
C ARG A 87 8.28 0.69 -1.49
N ILE A 88 7.97 1.98 -1.38
CA ILE A 88 6.62 2.47 -1.13
C ILE A 88 6.01 2.95 -2.44
N ILE A 89 4.79 2.51 -2.75
CA ILE A 89 4.01 2.96 -3.90
C ILE A 89 2.73 3.59 -3.37
N ILE A 90 2.46 4.83 -3.73
CA ILE A 90 1.16 5.44 -3.44
C ILE A 90 0.19 5.11 -4.58
N VAL A 91 -0.93 4.50 -4.24
CA VAL A 91 -2.01 4.14 -5.16
C VAL A 91 -3.29 4.87 -4.78
N SER A 92 -4.18 5.09 -5.74
CA SER A 92 -5.51 5.63 -5.43
C SER A 92 -6.48 4.54 -4.98
N ASP A 93 -6.39 3.33 -5.54
CA ASP A 93 -7.46 2.31 -5.51
C ASP A 93 -8.85 2.89 -5.86
N SER A 94 -8.86 3.93 -6.71
CA SER A 94 -10.06 4.71 -7.02
C SER A 94 -11.06 3.91 -7.84
N VAL A 95 -12.34 4.08 -7.53
CA VAL A 95 -13.47 3.45 -8.24
C VAL A 95 -14.26 4.49 -9.05
N LYS A 96 -15.25 4.04 -9.83
CA LYS A 96 -16.06 4.92 -10.70
C LYS A 96 -16.72 6.09 -9.95
N GLN A 97 -16.99 5.91 -8.66
CA GLN A 97 -17.62 6.88 -7.77
C GLN A 97 -16.62 7.91 -7.21
N THR A 98 -15.31 7.73 -7.43
CA THR A 98 -14.28 8.70 -7.04
C THR A 98 -14.48 9.98 -7.84
N ARG A 99 -14.83 11.05 -7.14
CA ARG A 99 -15.05 12.38 -7.73
C ARG A 99 -13.87 13.28 -7.41
N THR A 100 -13.34 13.95 -8.44
CA THR A 100 -12.43 15.09 -8.28
C THR A 100 -13.25 16.29 -7.81
N SER A 101 -13.59 16.36 -6.52
CA SER A 101 -14.29 17.51 -5.94
C SER A 101 -13.56 17.99 -4.69
N SER A 102 -13.81 19.21 -4.25
CA SER A 102 -13.09 19.88 -3.15
C SER A 102 -13.17 19.15 -1.80
N LYS A 103 -13.96 18.09 -1.69
CA LYS A 103 -14.03 17.20 -0.53
C LYS A 103 -14.04 15.75 -1.00
N SER A 104 -12.86 15.12 -1.01
CA SER A 104 -12.74 13.65 -1.10
C SER A 104 -13.51 13.02 0.06
N GLN A 105 -14.18 11.89 -0.19
CA GLN A 105 -14.90 11.12 0.82
C GLN A 105 -14.58 9.64 0.64
N GLY A 106 -14.44 8.91 1.74
CA GLY A 106 -14.34 7.45 1.69
C GLY A 106 -15.60 6.87 1.03
N ILE A 107 -15.40 5.98 0.06
CA ILE A 107 -16.50 5.34 -0.65
C ILE A 107 -16.85 4.08 0.14
N THR A 108 -18.08 4.00 0.64
CA THR A 108 -18.52 2.89 1.48
C THR A 108 -19.73 2.16 0.90
N GLU A 109 -19.82 0.87 1.17
CA GLU A 109 -21.04 0.08 0.97
C GLU A 109 -22.09 0.39 2.04
N GLY A 110 -23.31 -0.16 1.89
CA GLY A 110 -24.43 0.08 2.81
C GLY A 110 -24.19 -0.41 4.25
N ASP A 111 -23.17 -1.25 4.46
CA ASP A 111 -22.73 -1.77 5.75
C ASP A 111 -21.56 -0.96 6.37
N GLY A 112 -21.10 0.11 5.70
CA GLY A 112 -20.00 0.95 6.15
C GLY A 112 -18.60 0.46 5.77
N ARG A 113 -18.47 -0.66 5.05
CA ARG A 113 -17.18 -1.15 4.54
C ARG A 113 -16.66 -0.25 3.41
N LEU A 114 -15.38 0.11 3.45
CA LEU A 114 -14.74 0.85 2.35
C LEU A 114 -14.71 0.00 1.08
N SER A 115 -15.06 0.62 -0.04
CA SER A 115 -15.19 0.01 -1.37
C SER A 115 -14.39 0.78 -2.43
N GLY A 116 -13.14 1.07 -2.09
CA GLY A 116 -12.16 1.76 -2.93
C GLY A 116 -11.83 3.17 -2.43
N GLY A 117 -10.79 3.75 -3.03
CA GLY A 117 -10.26 5.06 -2.66
C GLY A 117 -11.10 6.23 -3.15
N GLY A 118 -11.27 7.21 -2.26
CA GLY A 118 -12.02 8.44 -2.53
C GLY A 118 -11.17 9.58 -3.09
N MET A 119 -9.89 9.35 -3.35
CA MET A 119 -8.88 10.37 -3.62
C MET A 119 -7.97 9.96 -4.77
N THR A 120 -7.56 10.91 -5.59
CA THR A 120 -6.57 10.70 -6.67
C THR A 120 -5.15 10.59 -6.10
N VAL A 121 -4.22 10.07 -6.92
CA VAL A 121 -2.80 10.02 -6.56
C VAL A 121 -2.24 11.43 -6.31
N ILE A 122 -2.62 12.42 -7.13
CA ILE A 122 -2.17 13.82 -6.98
C ILE A 122 -2.64 14.43 -5.66
N GLU A 123 -3.91 14.21 -5.28
CA GLU A 123 -4.45 14.68 -4.01
C GLU A 123 -3.75 13.99 -2.82
N SER A 124 -3.46 12.69 -2.95
CA SER A 124 -2.70 11.92 -1.94
C SER A 124 -1.28 12.48 -1.77
N SER A 125 -0.56 12.77 -2.86
CA SER A 125 0.77 13.39 -2.80
C SER A 125 0.74 14.76 -2.13
N ARG A 126 -0.22 15.62 -2.48
CA ARG A 126 -0.39 16.95 -1.86
C ARG A 126 -0.71 16.84 -0.37
N ARG A 127 -1.53 15.86 0.02
CA ARG A 127 -1.84 15.58 1.41
C ARG A 127 -0.58 15.19 2.18
N LEU A 128 0.23 14.27 1.64
CA LEU A 128 1.49 13.85 2.26
C LEU A 128 2.47 15.03 2.42
N ALA A 129 2.64 15.86 1.38
CA ALA A 129 3.45 17.07 1.49
C ALA A 129 2.91 18.03 2.58
N GLY A 130 1.60 18.23 2.64
CA GLY A 130 0.94 19.04 3.68
C GLY A 130 1.06 18.46 5.10
N MET A 131 1.34 17.17 5.25
CA MET A 131 1.65 16.51 6.52
C MET A 131 3.13 16.64 6.92
N GLY A 132 3.97 17.23 6.06
CA GLY A 132 5.40 17.44 6.31
C GLY A 132 6.30 16.28 5.89
N PHE A 133 5.82 15.34 5.06
CA PHE A 133 6.71 14.36 4.43
C PHE A 133 7.59 15.03 3.37
N ASP A 134 8.80 14.50 3.20
CA ASP A 134 9.74 14.98 2.18
C ASP A 134 9.13 14.87 0.77
N GLU A 135 9.04 16.01 0.08
CA GLU A 135 8.36 16.08 -1.22
C GLU A 135 9.05 15.24 -2.30
N GLU A 136 10.37 15.14 -2.27
CA GLU A 136 11.13 14.36 -3.24
C GLU A 136 10.86 12.86 -3.05
N VAL A 137 10.84 12.41 -1.79
CA VAL A 137 10.45 11.04 -1.43
C VAL A 137 9.01 10.75 -1.86
N VAL A 138 8.07 11.65 -1.57
CA VAL A 138 6.66 11.49 -1.97
C VAL A 138 6.54 11.39 -3.49
N MET A 139 7.28 12.22 -4.24
CA MET A 139 7.30 12.16 -5.69
C MET A 139 7.80 10.82 -6.21
N ARG A 140 8.90 10.28 -5.67
CA ARG A 140 9.38 8.94 -6.06
C ARG A 140 8.35 7.84 -5.79
N CYS A 141 7.58 7.95 -4.70
CA CYS A 141 6.53 7.00 -4.37
C CYS A 141 5.36 6.98 -5.38
N VAL A 142 5.19 8.03 -6.20
CA VAL A 142 4.15 8.11 -7.24
C VAL A 142 4.66 8.03 -8.67
N THR A 143 5.99 8.07 -8.89
CA THR A 143 6.60 8.00 -10.22
C THR A 143 7.60 6.84 -10.35
N GLU A 144 8.78 6.98 -9.76
CA GLU A 144 9.91 6.07 -9.99
C GLU A 144 9.71 4.70 -9.34
N ASN A 145 9.14 4.66 -8.14
CA ASN A 145 8.90 3.39 -7.44
C ASN A 145 7.92 2.48 -8.20
N PRO A 146 6.74 2.96 -8.66
CA PRO A 146 5.86 2.13 -9.48
C PRO A 146 6.50 1.75 -10.82
N GLU A 147 7.29 2.61 -11.45
CA GLU A 147 8.03 2.26 -12.67
C GLU A 147 9.02 1.11 -12.40
N ARG A 148 9.89 1.23 -11.39
CA ARG A 148 10.85 0.19 -11.01
C ARG A 148 10.16 -1.11 -10.58
N TYR A 149 9.01 -1.02 -9.94
CA TYR A 149 8.21 -2.18 -9.54
C TYR A 149 7.71 -2.96 -10.76
N LEU A 150 7.23 -2.27 -11.80
CA LEU A 150 6.75 -2.89 -13.04
C LEU A 150 7.84 -3.53 -13.90
N HIS A 151 9.12 -3.21 -13.62
CA HIS A 151 10.30 -3.74 -14.28
C HIS A 151 11.10 -4.76 -13.44
N TYR A 152 10.53 -5.25 -12.34
CA TYR A 152 11.17 -6.22 -11.43
C TYR A 152 11.18 -7.65 -11.98
#